data_AF-A0A7I9UWK2-F1
#
_entry.id   AF-A0A7I9UWK2-F1
#
_cell.length_a   1.000
_cell.length_b   1.000
_cell.length_c   1.000
_cell.angle_alpha   90.00
_cell.angle_beta   90.00
_cell.angle_gamma   90.00
#
_symmetry.space_group_name_H-M   'P 1'
#
loop_
_entity.id
_entity.type
_entity.pdbx_description
1 polymer ?
#
loop_
_entity_poly.entity_id
_entity_poly.type
_entity_poly.pdbx_seq_one_letter_code
_entity_poly.pdbx_strand_id
1 'polypeptide(L)'
;MVDCPRCGGILKPDIVYFGESVAKTVVARAFALVDEADALLVAGSSLTVMSGLRFVRYAAKHRKPVAIVNRGATRGDGVAELKIDHRCEEVLPVTAAALTALCT
;
A
#
# COMPACT_ATOMS: atom_id res chain seq x y z
N MET A 1 13.89 -25.86 -4.44
CA MET A 1 12.50 -25.86 -4.96
C MET A 1 11.77 -26.95 -4.18
N VAL A 2 10.57 -26.67 -3.67
CA VAL A 2 9.87 -27.60 -2.74
C VAL A 2 8.86 -28.42 -3.54
N ASP A 3 8.90 -29.74 -3.36
CA ASP A 3 8.00 -30.67 -4.03
C ASP A 3 6.67 -30.80 -3.25
N CYS A 4 5.59 -31.06 -3.97
CA CYS A 4 4.28 -31.28 -3.38
C CYS A 4 4.26 -32.63 -2.65
N PRO A 5 3.99 -32.69 -1.33
CA PRO A 5 3.99 -33.95 -0.58
C PRO A 5 2.87 -34.91 -1.03
N ARG A 6 1.90 -34.44 -1.81
CA ARG A 6 0.77 -35.24 -2.33
C ARG A 6 1.06 -35.88 -3.69
N CYS A 7 1.79 -35.21 -4.58
CA CYS A 7 1.96 -35.66 -5.97
C CYS A 7 3.40 -35.57 -6.52
N GLY A 8 4.36 -35.06 -5.75
CA GLY A 8 5.74 -34.88 -6.18
C GLY A 8 5.98 -33.77 -7.21
N GLY A 9 4.95 -33.03 -7.62
CA GLY A 9 5.09 -31.90 -8.55
C GLY A 9 5.66 -30.64 -7.89
N ILE A 10 6.14 -29.70 -8.70
CA ILE A 10 6.73 -28.44 -8.23
C ILE A 10 5.65 -27.54 -7.59
N LEU A 11 5.88 -27.07 -6.36
CA LEU A 11 5.03 -26.06 -5.73
C LEU A 11 5.42 -24.66 -6.19
N LYS A 12 4.44 -23.93 -6.73
CA LYS A 12 4.54 -22.48 -6.93
C LYS A 12 4.31 -21.78 -5.58
N PRO A 13 5.15 -20.83 -5.16
CA PRO A 13 4.88 -20.01 -3.99
C PRO A 13 3.56 -19.25 -4.13
N ASP A 14 2.82 -19.10 -3.03
CA ASP A 14 1.55 -18.36 -3.00
C ASP A 14 1.77 -16.85 -3.02
N ILE A 15 2.29 -16.36 -4.15
CA ILE A 15 2.53 -14.95 -4.44
C ILE A 15 2.01 -14.64 -5.85
N VAL A 16 1.67 -13.37 -6.06
CA VAL A 16 1.25 -12.87 -7.37
C VAL A 16 2.48 -12.42 -8.15
N TYR A 17 2.75 -13.07 -9.28
CA TYR A 17 3.83 -12.69 -10.18
C TYR A 17 3.40 -11.55 -11.12
N PHE A 18 4.36 -10.92 -11.78
CA PHE A 18 4.06 -9.98 -12.86
C PHE A 18 3.24 -10.66 -13.97
N GLY A 19 2.17 -9.99 -14.42
CA GLY A 19 1.22 -10.53 -15.38
C GLY A 19 0.06 -11.29 -14.76
N GLU A 20 0.15 -11.66 -13.48
CA GLU A 20 -0.94 -12.31 -12.77
C GLU A 20 -1.92 -11.30 -12.15
N SER A 21 -3.17 -11.73 -12.00
CA SER A 21 -4.19 -10.95 -11.31
C SER A 21 -4.19 -11.28 -9.82
N VAL A 22 -4.24 -10.24 -8.98
CA VAL A 22 -4.53 -10.41 -7.55
C VAL A 22 -5.95 -10.97 -7.39
N ALA A 23 -6.14 -11.89 -6.45
CA ALA A 23 -7.44 -12.48 -6.15
C ALA A 23 -8.52 -11.40 -5.92
N LYS A 24 -9.66 -11.52 -6.61
CA LYS A 24 -10.73 -10.50 -6.60
C LYS A 24 -11.23 -10.16 -5.20
N THR A 25 -11.34 -11.16 -4.33
CA THR A 25 -11.77 -11.00 -2.93
C THR A 25 -10.81 -10.13 -2.12
N VAL A 26 -9.50 -10.30 -2.31
CA VAL A 26 -8.47 -9.46 -1.67
C VAL A 26 -8.57 -8.02 -2.16
N VAL A 27 -8.75 -7.82 -3.48
CA VAL A 27 -8.90 -6.49 -4.06
C VAL A 27 -10.17 -5.79 -3.55
N ALA A 28 -11.30 -6.49 -3.50
CA ALA A 28 -12.56 -5.96 -3.00
C ALA A 28 -12.45 -5.55 -1.52
N ARG A 29 -11.82 -6.39 -0.69
CA ARG A 29 -11.55 -6.07 0.72
C ARG A 29 -10.67 -4.82 0.87
N ALA A 30 -9.65 -4.67 0.05
CA ALA A 30 -8.78 -3.49 0.10
C ALA A 30 -9.53 -2.20 -0.27
N PHE A 31 -10.45 -2.23 -1.25
CA PHE A 31 -11.29 -1.08 -1.55
C PHE A 31 -12.23 -0.74 -0.40
N ALA A 32 -12.88 -1.73 0.22
CA ALA A 32 -13.76 -1.51 1.38
C ALA A 32 -13.01 -0.82 2.54
N LEU A 33 -11.76 -1.23 2.82
CA LEU A 33 -10.93 -0.56 3.83
C LEU A 33 -10.62 0.91 3.47
N VAL A 34 -10.41 1.22 2.18
CA VAL A 34 -10.21 2.61 1.74
C VAL A 34 -11.51 3.41 1.85
N ASP A 35 -12.67 2.79 1.59
CA ASP A 35 -13.96 3.44 1.74
C ASP A 35 -14.25 3.83 3.20
N GLU A 36 -13.88 2.97 4.15
CA GLU A 36 -14.08 3.19 5.58
C GLU A 36 -13.04 4.15 6.20
N ALA A 37 -11.84 4.27 5.62
CA ALA A 37 -10.75 5.07 6.18
C ALA A 37 -10.94 6.59 5.98
N ASP A 38 -10.57 7.39 6.97
CA ASP A 38 -10.57 8.86 6.84
C ASP A 38 -9.44 9.38 5.95
N ALA A 39 -8.31 8.66 5.86
CA ALA A 39 -7.15 9.00 5.05
C ALA A 39 -6.38 7.74 4.60
N LEU A 40 -5.57 7.86 3.56
CA LEU A 40 -4.70 6.80 3.06
C LEU A 40 -3.22 7.20 3.20
N LEU A 41 -2.45 6.38 3.93
CA LEU A 41 -0.99 6.48 4.02
C LEU A 41 -0.31 5.47 3.09
N VAL A 42 0.55 5.96 2.20
CA VAL A 42 1.49 5.14 1.42
C VAL A 42 2.85 5.19 2.09
N ALA A 43 3.36 4.05 2.54
CA ALA A 43 4.67 3.93 3.15
C ALA A 43 5.60 3.05 2.30
N GLY A 44 6.74 3.60 1.87
CA GLY A 44 7.82 2.81 1.26
C GLY A 44 7.50 2.20 -0.12
N SER A 45 6.57 2.80 -0.88
CA SER A 45 6.22 2.33 -2.21
C SER A 45 6.45 3.40 -3.26
N SER A 46 7.09 3.04 -4.37
CA SER A 46 7.22 3.88 -5.56
C SER A 46 5.90 4.00 -6.34
N LEU A 47 4.91 3.15 -6.03
CA LEU A 47 3.62 3.06 -6.72
C LEU A 47 3.75 2.82 -8.23
N THR A 48 4.85 2.22 -8.69
CA THR A 48 5.07 1.97 -10.12
C THR A 48 4.08 0.97 -10.71
N VAL A 49 3.68 -0.02 -9.91
CA VAL A 49 2.71 -1.05 -10.25
C VAL A 49 1.27 -0.61 -9.94
N MET A 50 0.34 -0.94 -10.85
CA MET A 50 -1.06 -0.53 -10.74
C MET A 50 -1.81 -1.16 -9.57
N SER A 51 -1.34 -2.28 -9.02
CA SER A 51 -1.98 -2.99 -7.92
C SER A 51 -2.11 -2.13 -6.66
N GLY A 52 -1.11 -1.29 -6.36
CA GLY A 52 -1.15 -0.30 -5.28
C GLY A 52 -1.69 1.06 -5.73
N LEU A 53 -1.22 1.57 -6.87
CA LEU A 53 -1.58 2.90 -7.38
C LEU A 53 -3.10 3.10 -7.59
N ARG A 54 -3.84 2.03 -7.89
CA ARG A 54 -5.30 2.11 -8.03
C ARG A 54 -6.01 2.57 -6.75
N PHE A 55 -5.49 2.22 -5.57
CA PHE A 55 -6.09 2.61 -4.29
C PHE A 55 -5.81 4.09 -3.98
N VAL A 56 -4.61 4.57 -4.31
CA VAL A 56 -4.24 5.99 -4.21
C VAL A 56 -5.13 6.86 -5.11
N ARG A 57 -5.28 6.47 -6.38
CA ARG A 57 -6.18 7.17 -7.32
C ARG A 57 -7.63 7.13 -6.86
N TYR A 58 -8.05 6.00 -6.31
CA TYR A 58 -9.41 5.84 -5.79
C TYR A 58 -9.67 6.75 -4.58
N ALA A 59 -8.76 6.78 -3.60
CA ALA A 59 -8.85 7.67 -2.44
C ALA A 59 -8.92 9.14 -2.87
N ALA A 60 -8.01 9.58 -3.74
CA ALA A 60 -7.98 10.94 -4.27
C ALA A 60 -9.28 11.31 -5.01
N LYS A 61 -9.82 10.39 -5.84
CA LYS A 61 -11.10 10.60 -6.53
C LYS A 61 -12.27 10.79 -5.56
N HIS A 62 -12.24 10.11 -4.41
CA HIS A 62 -13.24 10.22 -3.35
C HIS A 62 -12.90 11.29 -2.32
N ARG A 63 -11.94 12.17 -2.61
CA ARG A 63 -11.51 13.29 -1.75
C ARG A 63 -11.05 12.85 -0.35
N LYS A 64 -10.53 11.63 -0.24
CA LYS A 64 -9.85 11.16 0.96
C LYS A 64 -8.39 11.62 0.90
N PRO A 65 -7.86 12.30 1.93
CA PRO A 65 -6.47 12.71 1.99
C PRO A 65 -5.52 11.54 1.74
N VAL A 66 -4.51 11.78 0.91
CA VAL A 66 -3.44 10.82 0.64
C VAL A 66 -2.12 11.41 1.12
N ALA A 67 -1.47 10.70 2.05
CA ALA A 67 -0.12 11.00 2.50
C ALA A 67 0.86 9.96 1.96
N ILE A 68 2.04 10.38 1.52
CA ILE A 68 3.10 9.51 1.03
C ILE A 68 4.36 9.74 1.85
N VAL A 69 4.91 8.67 2.43
CA VAL A 69 6.26 8.63 3.03
C VAL A 69 7.09 7.67 2.19
N ASN A 70 7.93 8.21 1.32
CA ASN A 70 8.80 7.41 0.48
C ASN A 70 9.95 8.26 -0.06
N ARG A 71 11.15 7.67 -0.18
CA ARG A 71 12.28 8.36 -0.79
C ARG A 71 12.14 8.45 -2.31
N GLY A 72 12.37 9.64 -2.86
CA GLY A 72 12.32 9.90 -4.29
C GLY A 72 10.90 9.99 -4.87
N ALA A 73 10.80 10.02 -6.20
CA ALA A 73 9.54 10.19 -6.90
C ALA A 73 8.62 8.96 -6.79
N THR A 74 7.32 9.19 -6.68
CA THR A 74 6.30 8.12 -6.77
C THR A 74 5.30 8.44 -7.89
N ARG A 75 4.63 7.42 -8.42
CA ARG A 75 3.53 7.65 -9.38
C ARG A 75 2.27 8.24 -8.75
N GLY A 76 2.23 8.37 -7.42
CA GLY A 76 1.14 8.99 -6.66
C GLY A 76 1.34 10.47 -6.35
N ASP A 77 2.55 11.01 -6.58
CA ASP A 77 2.92 12.36 -6.11
C ASP A 77 1.93 13.45 -6.55
N GLY A 78 1.44 13.39 -7.79
CA GLY A 78 0.51 14.40 -8.33
C GLY A 78 -0.90 14.40 -7.72
N VAL A 79 -1.25 13.40 -6.90
CA VAL A 79 -2.54 13.32 -6.21
C VAL A 79 -2.40 13.23 -4.69
N ALA A 80 -1.17 13.28 -4.17
CA ALA A 80 -0.90 13.26 -2.75
C ALA A 80 -1.08 14.66 -2.16
N GLU A 81 -1.75 14.75 -1.01
CA GLU A 81 -1.88 15.99 -0.25
C GLU A 81 -0.60 16.29 0.54
N LEU A 82 0.06 15.24 1.02
CA LEU A 82 1.33 15.33 1.72
C LEU A 82 2.31 14.32 1.14
N LYS A 83 3.53 14.78 0.84
CA LYS A 83 4.67 13.93 0.53
C LYS A 83 5.83 14.25 1.45
N ILE A 84 6.34 13.22 2.11
CA ILE A 84 7.55 13.26 2.92
C ILE A 84 8.60 12.41 2.21
N ASP A 85 9.59 13.08 1.62
CA ASP A 85 10.75 12.43 0.97
C ASP A 85 11.77 12.01 2.03
N HIS A 86 11.47 10.91 2.72
CA HIS A 86 12.30 10.39 3.80
C HIS A 86 12.12 8.87 4.00
N ARG A 87 13.01 8.31 4.81
CA ARG A 87 12.97 6.93 5.30
C ARG A 87 11.76 6.70 6.22
N CYS A 88 10.97 5.66 5.93
CA CYS A 88 9.79 5.31 6.72
C CYS A 88 10.15 4.96 8.16
N GLU A 89 11.27 4.29 8.36
CA GLU A 89 11.80 3.89 9.66
C GLU A 89 12.19 5.09 10.55
N GLU A 90 12.36 6.29 9.99
CA GLU A 90 12.64 7.50 10.75
C GLU A 90 11.37 8.32 10.98
N VAL A 91 10.49 8.40 9.98
CA VAL A 91 9.25 9.20 10.03
C VAL A 91 8.14 8.50 10.82
N LEU A 92 7.86 7.23 10.53
CA LEU A 92 6.68 6.56 11.09
C LEU A 92 6.73 6.44 12.62
N PRO A 93 7.88 6.13 13.27
CA PRO A 93 7.94 6.08 14.73
C PRO A 93 7.65 7.43 15.38
N VAL A 94 8.22 8.52 14.86
CA VAL A 94 8.00 9.86 15.43
C VAL A 94 6.57 10.33 15.20
N THR A 95 5.96 10.03 14.04
CA THR A 95 4.56 10.31 13.78
C THR A 95 3.65 9.53 14.72
N ALA A 96 3.91 8.23 14.94
CA ALA A 96 3.13 7.41 15.86
C ALA A 96 3.22 7.92 17.31
N ALA A 97 4.42 8.30 17.76
CA ALA A 97 4.62 8.89 19.08
C ALA A 97 3.86 10.22 19.23
N ALA A 98 3.94 11.10 18.23
CA ALA A 98 3.24 12.38 18.23
C ALA A 98 1.71 12.19 18.26
N LEU A 99 1.15 11.30 17.44
CA LEU A 99 -0.28 11.01 17.42
C LEU A 99 -0.76 10.44 18.76
N THR A 100 0.02 9.57 19.39
CA THR A 100 -0.32 9.00 20.70
C THR A 100 -0.42 10.09 21.77
N ALA A 101 0.52 11.04 21.78
CA ALA A 101 0.54 12.16 22.71
C ALA A 101 -0.61 13.16 22.50
N LEU A 102 -1.20 13.21 21.31
CA LEU A 102 -2.36 14.06 21.01
C LEU A 102 -3.70 13.44 21.43
N CYS A 103 -3.73 12.12 21.66
CA CYS A 103 -4.94 11.38 22.05
C CYS A 103 -5.07 11.17 23.56
N THR A 104 -4.05 11.54 24.35
CA THR A 104 -4.04 11.58 25.82
C THR A 104 -4.28 12.98 26.32
#